data_AF-A0A7S2E2V0-F1
#
_entry.id   AF-A0A7S2E2V0-F1
#
_cell.length_a   1.000
_cell.length_b   1.000
_cell.length_c   1.000
_cell.angle_alpha   90.00
_cell.angle_beta   90.00
_cell.angle_gamma   90.00
#
_symmetry.space_group_name_H-M   'P 1'
#
loop_
_entity.id
_entity.type
_entity.pdbx_description
1 polymer ?
#
loop_
_entity_poly.entity_id
_entity_poly.type
_entity_poly.pdbx_seq_one_letter_code
_entity_poly.pdbx_strand_id
1 'polypeptide(L)'
;ERAWALPYLKGRAYFASRCSPGHYNHEDYTALHLLGKTLRYTVDLSGVGCRCAASLYLVPMRKNPMPSQCSDFYCDAGSSCGVPCDQITVQQANLRTWSSNIHLSSDPAGAK
;
A
#
# COMPACT_ATOMS: atom_id res chain seq x y z
N GLU A 1 -8.54 16.22 -30.73
CA GLU A 1 -8.43 16.81 -29.37
C GLU A 1 -7.93 15.72 -28.43
N ARG A 2 -6.73 15.86 -27.88
CA ARG A 2 -5.93 14.72 -27.37
C ARG A 2 -5.86 14.73 -25.84
N ALA A 3 -6.99 14.67 -25.14
CA ALA A 3 -7.08 14.77 -23.67
C ALA A 3 -5.87 14.13 -22.93
N TRP A 4 -4.96 14.99 -22.47
CA TRP A 4 -3.81 14.68 -21.67
C TRP A 4 -4.36 14.31 -20.30
N ALA A 5 -4.41 13.00 -20.00
CA ALA A 5 -4.68 12.55 -18.64
C ALA A 5 -3.65 13.19 -17.70
N LEU A 6 -4.12 14.12 -16.87
CA LEU A 6 -3.28 14.80 -15.88
C LEU A 6 -2.73 13.75 -14.89
N PRO A 7 -1.44 13.82 -14.52
CA PRO A 7 -0.73 12.78 -13.76
C PRO A 7 -1.06 12.84 -12.26
N TYR A 8 -2.34 12.94 -11.90
CA TYR A 8 -2.79 12.62 -10.54
C TYR A 8 -3.02 11.11 -10.43
N LEU A 9 -2.00 10.33 -10.81
CA LEU A 9 -1.98 8.87 -10.71
C LEU A 9 -1.87 8.46 -9.24
N LYS A 10 -2.96 8.59 -8.48
CA LYS A 10 -3.13 7.89 -7.20
C LYS A 10 -3.66 6.49 -7.49
N GLY A 11 -2.80 5.63 -8.02
CA GLY A 11 -3.10 4.20 -8.19
C GLY A 11 -2.73 3.44 -6.92
N ARG A 12 -3.68 2.73 -6.33
CA ARG A 12 -3.45 1.76 -5.25
C ARG A 12 -4.01 0.42 -5.70
N ALA A 13 -3.20 -0.62 -5.56
CA ALA A 13 -3.57 -1.98 -5.94
C ALA A 13 -3.19 -2.95 -4.82
N TYR A 14 -3.94 -4.04 -4.73
CA TYR A 14 -3.77 -5.06 -3.70
C TYR A 14 -3.55 -6.42 -4.37
N PHE A 15 -2.71 -7.24 -3.75
CA PHE A 15 -2.70 -8.66 -4.08
C PHE A 15 -3.92 -9.32 -3.47
N ALA A 16 -4.67 -10.07 -4.28
CA ALA A 16 -5.84 -10.80 -3.85
C ALA A 16 -5.89 -12.17 -4.54
N SER A 17 -6.53 -13.12 -3.88
CA SER A 17 -6.81 -14.46 -4.39
C SER A 17 -8.05 -14.49 -5.30
N ARG A 18 -8.92 -13.47 -5.17
CA ARG A 18 -10.11 -13.27 -5.99
C ARG A 18 -10.26 -11.78 -6.32
N CYS A 19 -10.78 -11.50 -7.51
CA CYS A 19 -11.08 -10.14 -7.96
C CYS A 19 -12.51 -10.10 -8.48
N SER A 20 -13.41 -9.49 -7.72
CA SER A 20 -14.80 -9.30 -8.09
C SER A 20 -15.03 -7.83 -8.49
N PRO A 21 -15.44 -7.54 -9.74
CA PRO A 21 -15.65 -6.17 -10.17
C PRO A 21 -16.60 -5.40 -9.24
N GLY A 22 -16.13 -4.27 -8.71
CA GLY A 22 -16.93 -3.37 -7.86
C GLY A 22 -17.21 -3.88 -6.44
N HIS A 23 -16.68 -5.05 -6.05
CA HIS A 23 -16.89 -5.61 -4.72
C HIS A 23 -15.56 -6.02 -4.08
N TYR A 24 -15.25 -5.42 -2.94
CA TYR A 24 -14.13 -5.84 -2.10
C TYR A 24 -14.64 -6.70 -0.96
N ASN A 25 -13.89 -7.76 -0.64
CA ASN A 25 -14.05 -8.52 0.59
C ASN A 25 -12.66 -8.67 1.22
N HIS A 26 -12.54 -8.40 2.53
CA HIS A 26 -11.28 -8.53 3.23
C HIS A 26 -10.68 -9.93 3.11
N GLU A 27 -11.51 -10.97 3.06
CA GLU A 27 -11.07 -12.36 2.96
C GLU A 27 -10.37 -12.68 1.63
N ASP A 28 -10.64 -11.91 0.58
CA ASP A 28 -10.06 -12.10 -0.74
C ASP A 28 -8.60 -11.65 -0.81
N TYR A 29 -8.17 -10.70 0.04
CA TYR A 29 -6.79 -10.20 0.04
C TYR A 29 -5.77 -11.28 0.37
N THR A 30 -4.61 -11.21 -0.28
CA THR A 30 -3.51 -12.14 -0.05
C THR A 30 -2.89 -11.88 1.32
N ALA A 31 -2.87 -12.90 2.18
CA ALA A 31 -2.16 -12.86 3.45
C ALA A 31 -0.83 -13.61 3.32
N LEU A 32 0.28 -12.87 3.40
CA LEU A 32 1.63 -13.41 3.32
C LEU A 32 2.16 -13.72 4.72
N HIS A 33 2.52 -14.97 4.98
CA HIS A 33 3.22 -15.35 6.21
C HIS A 33 4.75 -15.30 5.98
N LEU A 34 5.35 -14.15 6.29
CA LEU A 34 6.76 -13.85 5.97
C LEU A 34 7.74 -14.07 7.13
N LEU A 35 7.28 -14.44 8.33
CA LEU A 35 8.17 -14.66 9.47
C LEU A 35 9.18 -15.77 9.15
N GLY A 36 10.47 -15.46 9.30
CA GLY A 36 11.57 -16.36 8.94
C GLY A 36 11.72 -16.62 7.43
N LYS A 37 11.10 -15.80 6.57
CA LYS A 37 11.19 -15.88 5.11
C LYS A 37 11.74 -14.59 4.51
N THR A 38 12.13 -14.66 3.24
CA THR A 38 12.61 -13.51 2.46
C THR A 38 11.61 -13.16 1.37
N LEU A 39 11.18 -11.89 1.34
CA LEU A 39 10.44 -11.31 0.22
C LEU A 39 11.44 -10.71 -0.78
N ARG A 40 11.35 -11.09 -2.06
CA ARG A 40 12.17 -10.55 -3.15
C ARG A 40 11.29 -10.14 -4.32
N TYR A 41 11.53 -8.95 -4.87
CA TYR A 41 10.86 -8.43 -6.05
C TYR A 41 11.80 -7.51 -6.83
N THR A 42 11.41 -7.17 -8.05
CA THR A 42 12.10 -6.21 -8.92
C THR A 42 11.12 -5.11 -9.30
N VAL A 43 11.60 -3.87 -9.34
CA VAL A 43 10.81 -2.70 -9.75
C VAL A 43 11.64 -1.85 -10.70
N ASP A 44 11.00 -1.29 -11.71
CA ASP A 44 11.57 -0.23 -12.54
C ASP A 44 11.05 1.13 -12.05
N LEU A 45 11.97 1.96 -11.54
CA LEU A 45 11.67 3.30 -11.02
C LEU A 45 12.02 4.41 -12.01
N SER A 46 12.44 4.09 -13.24
CA SER A 46 12.90 5.06 -14.24
C SER A 46 11.88 6.16 -14.54
N GLY A 47 10.58 5.86 -14.43
CA GLY A 47 9.48 6.81 -14.61
C GLY A 47 9.04 7.57 -13.35
N VAL A 48 9.60 7.28 -12.17
CA VAL A 48 9.16 7.88 -10.90
C VAL A 48 10.05 9.08 -10.57
N GLY A 49 9.59 10.28 -10.96
CA GLY A 49 10.27 11.56 -10.78
C GLY A 49 10.36 12.06 -9.33
N CYS A 50 11.05 13.20 -9.14
CA CYS A 50 11.04 13.93 -7.87
C CYS A 50 9.60 14.29 -7.45
N ARG A 51 9.34 14.31 -6.14
CA ARG A 51 8.01 14.52 -5.52
C ARG A 51 6.99 13.39 -5.73
N CYS A 52 7.32 12.37 -6.53
CA CYS A 52 6.56 11.14 -6.62
C CYS A 52 7.24 10.03 -5.81
N ALA A 53 6.47 9.01 -5.44
CA ALA A 53 6.99 7.77 -4.87
C ALA A 53 6.14 6.57 -5.31
N ALA A 54 6.80 5.53 -5.79
CA ALA A 54 6.21 4.21 -5.95
C ALA A 54 6.47 3.42 -4.66
N SER A 55 5.39 2.91 -4.07
CA SER A 55 5.45 2.31 -2.73
C SER A 55 4.99 0.86 -2.74
N LEU A 56 5.72 0.00 -2.03
CA LEU A 56 5.34 -1.36 -1.69
C LEU A 56 5.36 -1.49 -0.17
N TYR A 57 4.22 -1.85 0.42
CA TYR A 57 4.07 -1.98 1.86
C TYR A 57 3.11 -3.11 2.20
N LEU A 58 3.19 -3.58 3.43
CA LEU A 58 2.38 -4.66 3.99
C LEU A 58 1.50 -4.09 5.09
N VAL A 59 0.20 -4.39 5.02
CA VAL A 59 -0.82 -4.00 6.00
C VAL A 59 -1.74 -5.19 6.26
N PRO A 60 -2.31 -5.35 7.48
CA PRO A 60 -3.12 -6.51 7.86
C PRO A 60 -4.56 -6.50 7.30
N MET A 61 -4.75 -6.12 6.03
CA MET A 61 -6.08 -5.93 5.42
C MET A 61 -6.96 -7.18 5.47
N ARG A 62 -6.41 -8.40 5.27
CA ARG A 62 -7.21 -9.63 5.36
C ARG A 62 -7.81 -9.85 6.75
N LYS A 63 -7.18 -9.32 7.80
CA LYS A 63 -7.64 -9.39 9.19
C LYS A 63 -8.47 -8.17 9.61
N ASN A 64 -8.72 -7.23 8.70
CA ASN A 64 -9.52 -6.05 8.95
C ASN A 64 -10.94 -6.24 8.38
N PRO A 65 -11.95 -6.56 9.21
CA PRO A 65 -13.34 -6.64 8.76
C PRO A 65 -14.03 -5.27 8.69
N MET A 66 -13.35 -4.17 9.04
CA MET A 66 -13.92 -2.83 9.02
C MET A 66 -13.78 -2.20 7.62
N PRO A 67 -14.89 -1.91 6.93
CA PRO A 67 -14.83 -1.15 5.68
C PRO A 67 -14.25 0.24 5.93
N SER A 68 -13.34 0.65 5.05
CA SER A 68 -12.71 1.96 5.07
C SER A 68 -13.60 3.00 4.39
N GLN A 69 -13.26 4.28 4.55
CA GLN A 69 -13.90 5.39 3.84
C GLN A 69 -13.63 5.37 2.32
N CYS A 70 -12.72 4.51 1.86
CA CYS A 70 -12.37 4.32 0.46
C CYS A 70 -13.15 3.15 -0.21
N SER A 71 -14.21 2.67 0.44
CA SER A 71 -15.08 1.58 -0.06
C SER A 71 -14.34 0.26 -0.33
N ASP A 72 -13.28 0.03 0.44
CA ASP A 72 -12.48 -1.20 0.50
C ASP A 72 -12.22 -1.56 1.98
N PHE A 73 -11.35 -2.53 2.30
CA PHE A 73 -10.94 -2.79 3.70
C PHE A 73 -9.52 -2.31 3.98
N TYR A 74 -9.09 -1.28 3.27
CA TYR A 74 -7.77 -0.69 3.44
C TYR A 74 -7.61 -0.05 4.81
N CYS A 75 -6.41 -0.18 5.36
CA CYS A 75 -5.97 0.49 6.56
C CYS A 75 -4.50 0.87 6.38
N ASP A 76 -4.04 1.89 7.09
CA ASP A 76 -2.63 2.24 7.20
C ASP A 76 -2.37 2.99 8.51
N ALA A 77 -1.10 3.16 8.87
CA ALA A 77 -0.74 3.86 10.10
C ALA A 77 -1.16 5.35 10.09
N GLY A 78 -1.27 5.94 8.89
CA GLY A 78 -1.71 7.32 8.70
C GLY A 78 -3.22 7.54 8.76
N SER A 79 -4.02 6.46 8.82
CA SER A 79 -5.48 6.50 8.71
C SER A 79 -5.98 7.23 7.45
N SER A 80 -5.30 7.07 6.32
CA SER A 80 -5.62 7.75 5.05
C SER A 80 -7.04 7.48 4.54
N CYS A 81 -7.63 6.32 4.91
CA CYS A 81 -9.02 5.96 4.64
C CYS A 81 -9.83 5.74 5.94
N GLY A 82 -9.38 6.33 7.06
CA GLY A 82 -10.10 6.32 8.34
C GLY A 82 -9.90 5.08 9.22
N VAL A 83 -9.14 4.08 8.78
CA VAL A 83 -8.86 2.87 9.58
C VAL A 83 -7.35 2.78 9.88
N PRO A 84 -6.92 2.95 11.15
CA PRO A 84 -5.53 2.80 11.53
C PRO A 84 -5.12 1.32 11.58
N CYS A 85 -3.90 1.01 11.13
CA CYS A 85 -3.28 -0.30 11.38
C CYS A 85 -1.75 -0.24 11.30
N ASP A 86 -1.09 -1.30 11.78
CA ASP A 86 0.37 -1.43 11.64
C ASP A 86 0.76 -1.58 10.16
N GLN A 87 1.88 -0.98 9.77
CA GLN A 87 2.37 -0.97 8.40
C GLN A 87 3.87 -1.24 8.34
N ILE A 88 4.26 -2.17 7.49
CA ILE A 88 5.66 -2.40 7.12
C ILE A 88 5.87 -1.85 5.72
N THR A 89 6.51 -0.69 5.62
CA THR A 89 6.89 -0.08 4.34
C THR A 89 8.19 -0.73 3.85
N VAL A 90 8.07 -1.63 2.87
CA VAL A 90 9.22 -2.29 2.23
C VAL A 90 9.96 -1.33 1.31
N GLN A 91 9.20 -0.47 0.62
CA GLN A 91 9.73 0.56 -0.26
C GLN A 91 8.79 1.75 -0.28
N GLN A 92 9.35 2.94 -0.12
CA GLN A 92 8.81 4.20 -0.61
C GLN A 92 9.94 4.88 -1.38
N ALA A 93 9.89 4.85 -2.72
CA ALA A 93 11.04 5.21 -3.53
C ALA A 93 10.69 5.90 -4.85
N ASN A 94 11.68 6.59 -5.40
CA ASN A 94 11.69 7.16 -6.74
C ASN A 94 13.09 7.00 -7.34
N LEU A 95 13.36 7.58 -8.51
CA LEU A 95 14.66 7.44 -9.18
C LEU A 95 15.86 8.01 -8.38
N ARG A 96 15.61 8.75 -7.29
CA ARG A 96 16.62 9.45 -6.48
C ARG A 96 16.75 8.93 -5.05
N THR A 97 15.67 8.44 -4.45
CA THR A 97 15.62 8.15 -3.02
C THR A 97 14.90 6.85 -2.73
N TRP A 98 15.34 6.15 -1.69
CA TRP A 98 14.72 4.95 -1.14
C TRP A 98 14.52 5.10 0.36
N SER A 99 13.39 4.60 0.87
CA SER A 99 13.14 4.49 2.30
C SER A 99 12.35 3.21 2.62
N SER A 100 12.65 2.61 3.76
CA SER A 100 11.91 1.47 4.34
C SER A 100 11.68 1.77 5.81
N ASN A 101 10.45 1.61 6.30
CA ASN A 101 10.08 2.00 7.66
C ASN A 101 9.05 1.02 8.24
N ILE A 102 8.94 0.99 9.57
CA ILE A 102 7.87 0.29 10.28
C ILE A 102 7.08 1.34 11.05
N HIS A 103 5.76 1.29 10.89
CA HIS A 103 4.81 2.14 11.60
C HIS A 103 3.88 1.26 12.40
N LEU A 104 3.66 1.62 13.67
CA LEU A 104 2.61 1.02 14.47
C LEU A 104 1.32 1.84 14.29
N SER A 105 0.18 1.20 14.46
CA SER A 105 -1.13 1.86 14.47
C SER A 105 -1.23 3.00 15.48
N SER A 106 -0.48 2.92 16.59
CA SER A 106 -0.35 3.96 17.61
C SER A 106 0.83 4.91 17.41
N ASP A 107 1.68 4.68 16.41
CA ASP A 107 2.84 5.51 16.07
C ASP A 107 2.89 5.79 14.55
N PRO A 108 2.09 6.77 14.07
CA PRO A 108 2.06 7.12 12.66
C PRO A 108 3.39 7.67 12.15
N ALA A 109 4.21 8.28 13.03
CA ALA A 109 5.52 8.79 12.67
C ALA A 109 6.50 7.65 12.35
N GLY A 110 6.32 6.49 12.98
CA GLY A 110 7.11 5.30 12.82
C GLY A 110 8.47 5.38 13.51
N ALA A 111 9.15 4.24 13.57
CA ALA A 111 10.53 4.18 14.03
C ALA A 111 11.44 4.85 12.99
N LYS A 112 12.15 5.91 13.39
CA LYS A 112 13.18 6.57 12.56
C LYS A 112 14.50 5.82 12.60
#